data_AF-A0A9Q6Z5Q8-F1
#
_entry.id   AF-A0A9Q6Z5Q8-F1
#
_cell.length_a   1.000
_cell.length_b   1.000
_cell.length_c   1.000
_cell.angle_alpha   90.00
_cell.angle_beta   90.00
_cell.angle_gamma   90.00
#
_symmetry.space_group_name_H-M   'P 1'
#
loop_
_entity.id
_entity.type
_entity.pdbx_description
1 polymer ?
#
loop_
_entity_poly.entity_id
_entity_poly.type
_entity_poly.pdbx_seq_one_letter_code
_entity_poly.pdbx_strand_id
1 'polypeptide(L)'
;MIHFECTSKGLQINGKEYSFPLKKETLVELFGPPVVFPSEYNEVYIWHDLGLRGFSKDSIGIETLEVTYQVEEYTSAVRSRFSGVFTMHGESDPRVYYDTHKKERVKLWDSDSSGAFVFKDVSVWYSIRDTTLHSLSLSAYEEPVVESVEILPLEDDFAYLHVVWQDWKTAIEQVIDSDNRYYNLTHGLTQEQLNLVEAELEEIKLPLHLINFYKAGNVKWDAVTSAFSIHVNGWDYDLLPFDRIPHEWEMIQELFDEEEEIDEETKDQFDAKLKCNSYANKGWIPFAEGRNGDYLLFDTDPSQTGGYGQIIELQNEAWTRMVVAQSLEELIYRAISSIQQEQAEKYKFILENGAF
;
A
#
# COMPACT_ATOMS: atom_id res chain seq x y z
N MET A 1 -38.28 -18.01 1.10
CA MET A 1 -36.92 -18.01 0.55
C MET A 1 -36.48 -16.56 0.50
N ILE A 2 -35.31 -16.23 1.05
CA ILE A 2 -34.83 -14.84 1.12
C ILE A 2 -34.15 -14.51 -0.21
N HIS A 3 -34.45 -13.34 -0.76
CA HIS A 3 -33.82 -12.83 -1.98
C HIS A 3 -33.21 -11.46 -1.69
N PHE A 4 -31.88 -11.37 -1.73
CA PHE A 4 -31.14 -10.12 -1.76
C PHE A 4 -30.88 -9.73 -3.20
N GLU A 5 -31.14 -8.48 -3.55
CA GLU A 5 -30.89 -7.93 -4.87
C GLU A 5 -30.22 -6.57 -4.75
N CYS A 6 -29.04 -6.43 -5.36
CA CYS A 6 -28.31 -5.19 -5.48
C CYS A 6 -28.38 -4.70 -6.94
N THR A 7 -28.92 -3.49 -7.14
CA THR A 7 -29.01 -2.84 -8.45
C THR A 7 -28.67 -1.35 -8.32
N SER A 8 -28.82 -0.58 -9.40
CA SER A 8 -28.71 0.88 -9.34
C SER A 8 -29.73 1.56 -8.40
N LYS A 9 -30.75 0.83 -7.93
CA LYS A 9 -31.69 1.33 -6.91
C LYS A 9 -31.18 1.19 -5.46
N GLY A 10 -30.08 0.48 -5.26
CA GLY A 10 -29.54 0.12 -3.95
C GLY A 10 -29.83 -1.33 -3.57
N LEU A 11 -29.85 -1.60 -2.27
CA LEU A 11 -30.16 -2.90 -1.70
C LEU A 11 -31.67 -3.14 -1.64
N GLN A 12 -32.11 -4.30 -2.12
CA GLN A 12 -33.45 -4.80 -1.94
C GLN A 12 -33.45 -6.16 -1.24
N ILE A 13 -34.37 -6.37 -0.30
CA ILE A 13 -34.61 -7.66 0.35
C ILE A 13 -36.07 -8.04 0.08
N ASN A 14 -36.28 -9.17 -0.60
CA ASN A 14 -37.59 -9.63 -1.08
C ASN A 14 -38.35 -8.54 -1.86
N GLY A 15 -37.64 -7.76 -2.68
CA GLY A 15 -38.20 -6.71 -3.55
C GLY A 15 -38.46 -5.36 -2.88
N LYS A 16 -38.23 -5.22 -1.57
CA LYS A 16 -38.35 -3.93 -0.86
C LYS A 16 -36.98 -3.29 -0.69
N GLU A 17 -36.87 -1.99 -0.94
CA GLU A 17 -35.62 -1.20 -0.80
C GLU A 17 -35.25 -0.96 0.66
N TYR A 18 -33.94 -0.99 0.94
CA TYR A 18 -33.36 -0.79 2.25
C TYR A 18 -32.07 0.03 2.16
N SER A 19 -31.81 0.82 3.20
CA SER A 19 -30.57 1.59 3.40
C SER A 19 -30.05 1.32 4.80
N PHE A 20 -28.74 1.41 4.98
CA PHE A 20 -28.09 1.27 6.28
C PHE A 20 -28.14 2.58 7.09
N PRO A 21 -28.14 2.52 8.43
CA PRO A 21 -28.25 1.29 9.25
C PRO A 21 -29.65 0.67 9.17
N LEU A 22 -29.72 -0.67 9.11
CA LEU A 22 -30.99 -1.41 9.07
C LEU A 22 -31.57 -1.49 10.47
N LYS A 23 -32.83 -1.13 10.67
CA LYS A 23 -33.48 -1.31 11.97
C LYS A 23 -33.53 -2.78 12.34
N LYS A 24 -33.06 -3.14 13.54
CA LYS A 24 -33.09 -4.52 14.06
C LYS A 24 -34.46 -5.16 13.92
N GLU A 25 -35.53 -4.44 14.29
CA GLU A 25 -36.90 -4.95 14.24
C GLU A 25 -37.30 -5.38 12.83
N THR A 26 -36.80 -4.66 11.82
CA THR A 26 -37.07 -5.02 10.42
C THR A 26 -36.41 -6.33 10.03
N LEU A 27 -35.19 -6.60 10.52
CA LEU A 27 -34.53 -7.88 10.27
C LEU A 27 -35.20 -9.02 11.03
N VAL A 28 -35.70 -8.77 12.25
CA VAL A 28 -36.48 -9.77 13.00
C VAL A 28 -37.77 -10.12 12.27
N GLU A 29 -38.45 -9.16 11.67
CA GLU A 29 -39.65 -9.40 10.84
C GLU A 29 -39.33 -10.22 9.58
N LEU A 30 -38.18 -9.97 8.94
CA LEU A 30 -37.79 -10.66 7.71
C LEU A 30 -37.24 -12.07 7.95
N PHE A 31 -36.45 -12.24 9.00
CA PHE A 31 -35.60 -13.43 9.20
C PHE A 31 -35.97 -14.24 10.45
N GLY A 32 -36.88 -13.73 11.28
CA GLY A 32 -37.20 -14.30 12.59
C GLY A 32 -36.24 -13.85 13.69
N PRO A 33 -36.39 -14.37 14.92
CA PRO A 33 -35.57 -13.98 16.05
C PRO A 33 -34.11 -14.46 15.89
N PRO A 34 -33.11 -13.57 16.04
CA PRO A 34 -31.70 -13.94 16.01
C PRO A 34 -31.22 -14.50 17.35
N VAL A 35 -30.07 -15.18 17.32
CA VAL A 35 -29.23 -15.39 18.51
C VAL A 35 -28.31 -14.17 18.66
N VAL A 36 -28.24 -13.60 19.86
CA VAL A 36 -27.46 -12.38 20.12
C VAL A 36 -26.19 -12.70 20.90
N PHE A 37 -25.06 -12.18 20.42
CA PHE A 37 -23.76 -12.28 21.07
C PHE A 37 -23.23 -10.86 21.36
N PRO A 38 -23.33 -10.39 22.62
CA PRO A 38 -22.80 -9.09 23.00
C PRO A 38 -21.27 -9.14 23.17
N SER A 39 -20.59 -8.06 22.80
CA SER A 39 -19.17 -7.81 23.06
C SER A 39 -18.98 -6.43 23.69
N GLU A 40 -17.74 -6.06 24.03
CA GLU A 40 -17.40 -4.73 24.55
C GLU A 40 -17.70 -3.60 23.55
N TYR A 41 -17.61 -3.89 22.24
CA TYR A 41 -17.65 -2.87 21.19
C TYR A 41 -18.86 -2.96 20.26
N ASN A 42 -19.54 -4.12 20.21
CA ASN A 42 -20.70 -4.33 19.35
C ASN A 42 -21.56 -5.52 19.83
N GLU A 43 -22.76 -5.62 19.26
CA GLU A 43 -23.61 -6.81 19.35
C GLU A 43 -23.68 -7.50 17.99
N VAL A 44 -23.53 -8.83 17.98
CA VAL A 44 -23.68 -9.66 16.79
C VAL A 44 -25.01 -10.41 16.84
N TYR A 45 -25.83 -10.22 15.82
CA TYR A 45 -27.13 -10.84 15.63
C TYR A 45 -27.01 -11.95 14.58
N ILE A 46 -27.28 -13.19 14.96
CA ILE A 46 -27.00 -14.36 14.11
C ILE A 46 -28.30 -15.10 13.76
N TRP A 47 -28.52 -15.30 12.47
CA TRP A 47 -29.55 -16.20 11.94
C TRP A 47 -28.89 -17.45 11.38
N HIS A 48 -28.60 -18.42 12.26
CA HIS A 48 -27.76 -19.58 11.96
C HIS A 48 -28.19 -20.38 10.74
N ASP A 49 -29.50 -20.64 10.59
CA ASP A 49 -30.06 -21.48 9.51
C ASP A 49 -30.24 -20.70 8.20
N LEU A 50 -30.07 -19.38 8.26
CA LEU A 50 -30.09 -18.51 7.09
C LEU A 50 -28.69 -18.17 6.60
N GLY A 51 -27.64 -18.43 7.37
CA GLY A 51 -26.27 -18.05 7.04
C GLY A 51 -26.07 -16.53 7.00
N LEU A 52 -26.70 -15.81 7.94
CA LEU A 52 -26.65 -14.34 8.03
C LEU A 52 -26.15 -13.88 9.40
N ARG A 53 -25.40 -12.77 9.40
CA ARG A 53 -24.97 -12.05 10.62
C ARG A 53 -25.20 -10.55 10.49
N GLY A 54 -25.74 -9.91 11.50
CA GLY A 54 -25.83 -8.46 11.62
C GLY A 54 -24.93 -7.95 12.73
N PHE A 55 -24.25 -6.83 12.51
CA PHE A 55 -23.42 -6.15 13.50
C PHE A 55 -24.07 -4.83 13.88
N SER A 56 -24.14 -4.54 15.18
CA SER A 56 -24.74 -3.34 15.77
C SER A 56 -23.79 -2.69 16.76
N LYS A 57 -23.56 -1.37 16.68
CA LYS A 57 -22.81 -0.62 17.70
C LYS A 57 -23.70 -0.05 18.81
N ASP A 58 -24.98 0.19 18.51
CA ASP A 58 -25.92 0.88 19.42
C ASP A 58 -27.09 0.00 19.89
N SER A 59 -27.09 -1.29 19.53
CA SER A 59 -28.15 -2.28 19.80
C SER A 59 -29.51 -1.94 19.14
N ILE A 60 -29.57 -0.94 18.26
CA ILE A 60 -30.77 -0.42 17.59
C ILE A 60 -30.66 -0.63 16.07
N GLY A 61 -29.60 -0.11 15.47
CA GLY A 61 -29.28 -0.20 14.06
C GLY A 61 -28.26 -1.31 13.78
N ILE A 62 -28.45 -2.02 12.66
CA ILE A 62 -27.47 -2.94 12.11
C ILE A 62 -26.67 -2.16 11.06
N GLU A 63 -25.40 -1.86 11.34
CA GLU A 63 -24.54 -1.12 10.41
C GLU A 63 -23.95 -2.01 9.32
N THR A 64 -23.83 -3.31 9.59
CA THR A 64 -23.32 -4.29 8.63
C THR A 64 -24.16 -5.56 8.66
N LEU A 65 -24.54 -6.05 7.48
CA LEU A 65 -25.17 -7.35 7.28
C LEU A 65 -24.25 -8.22 6.45
N GLU A 66 -23.88 -9.37 6.99
CA GLU A 66 -23.01 -10.33 6.32
C GLU A 66 -23.79 -11.55 5.82
N VAL A 67 -23.49 -11.95 4.59
CA VAL A 67 -23.99 -13.14 3.90
C VAL A 67 -22.86 -14.16 3.80
N THR A 68 -23.01 -15.30 4.49
CA THR A 68 -21.91 -16.27 4.64
C THR A 68 -21.95 -17.39 3.59
N TYR A 69 -20.84 -17.62 2.88
CA TYR A 69 -20.67 -18.70 1.90
C TYR A 69 -19.74 -19.83 2.40
N GLN A 70 -18.87 -19.56 3.37
CA GLN A 70 -18.08 -20.57 4.08
C GLN A 70 -18.31 -20.49 5.59
N VAL A 71 -18.63 -21.63 6.20
CA VAL A 71 -18.81 -21.72 7.65
C VAL A 71 -17.44 -21.83 8.30
N GLU A 72 -17.21 -21.00 9.33
CA GLU A 72 -15.98 -20.99 10.12
C GLU A 72 -16.21 -21.61 11.51
N GLU A 73 -15.13 -21.93 12.23
CA GLU A 73 -15.19 -22.58 13.54
C GLU A 73 -14.83 -21.60 14.68
N TYR A 74 -15.83 -20.84 15.16
CA TYR A 74 -15.75 -20.06 16.40
C TYR A 74 -17.14 -19.80 16.99
N THR A 75 -17.17 -19.29 18.22
CA THR A 75 -18.39 -19.16 19.05
C THR A 75 -19.53 -18.38 18.39
N SER A 76 -19.21 -17.33 17.62
CA SER A 76 -20.16 -16.46 16.92
C SER A 76 -20.22 -16.72 15.39
N ALA A 77 -19.81 -17.91 14.94
CA ALA A 77 -19.96 -18.30 13.54
C ALA A 77 -21.41 -18.73 13.24
N VAL A 78 -21.87 -18.50 12.02
CA VAL A 78 -23.11 -19.11 11.52
C VAL A 78 -22.95 -20.63 11.45
N ARG A 79 -24.04 -21.39 11.50
CA ARG A 79 -23.99 -22.87 11.43
C ARG A 79 -24.24 -23.41 10.03
N SER A 80 -24.66 -22.56 9.11
CA SER A 80 -24.97 -22.94 7.74
C SER A 80 -24.54 -21.85 6.77
N ARG A 81 -24.33 -22.25 5.51
CA ARG A 81 -24.15 -21.31 4.40
C ARG A 81 -25.46 -20.60 4.11
N PHE A 82 -25.37 -19.45 3.46
CA PHE A 82 -26.51 -18.66 3.05
C PHE A 82 -27.49 -19.53 2.24
N SER A 83 -28.75 -19.56 2.68
CA SER A 83 -29.80 -20.44 2.14
C SER A 83 -30.77 -19.71 1.20
N GLY A 84 -30.57 -18.41 0.97
CA GLY A 84 -31.34 -17.62 0.03
C GLY A 84 -30.65 -17.44 -1.34
N VAL A 85 -31.13 -16.45 -2.09
CA VAL A 85 -30.54 -16.01 -3.36
C VAL A 85 -29.97 -14.61 -3.18
N PHE A 86 -28.76 -14.38 -3.67
CA PHE A 86 -28.12 -13.07 -3.69
C PHE A 86 -27.80 -12.72 -5.14
N THR A 87 -28.34 -11.61 -5.65
CA THR A 87 -28.11 -11.19 -7.03
C THR A 87 -27.53 -9.79 -7.11
N MET A 88 -26.54 -9.58 -7.99
CA MET A 88 -26.01 -8.26 -8.37
C MET A 88 -26.29 -8.03 -9.85
N HIS A 89 -27.10 -7.03 -10.17
CA HIS A 89 -27.58 -6.78 -11.55
C HIS A 89 -28.10 -8.04 -12.28
N GLY A 90 -28.73 -8.95 -11.54
CA GLY A 90 -29.29 -10.19 -12.08
C GLY A 90 -28.33 -11.39 -12.15
N GLU A 91 -27.02 -11.20 -11.90
CA GLU A 91 -26.09 -12.32 -11.71
C GLU A 91 -26.27 -12.91 -10.31
N SER A 92 -26.53 -14.21 -10.23
CA SER A 92 -26.84 -14.94 -8.99
C SER A 92 -25.65 -15.65 -8.36
N ASP A 93 -24.52 -15.73 -9.08
CA ASP A 93 -23.25 -16.19 -8.52
C ASP A 93 -22.35 -14.98 -8.22
N PRO A 94 -22.17 -14.61 -6.93
CA PRO A 94 -21.29 -13.52 -6.54
C PRO A 94 -19.87 -13.66 -7.07
N ARG A 95 -19.35 -14.89 -7.23
CA ARG A 95 -17.99 -15.09 -7.72
C ARG A 95 -17.89 -14.72 -9.20
N VAL A 96 -18.88 -15.10 -10.00
CA VAL A 96 -18.95 -14.72 -11.43
C VAL A 96 -19.04 -13.21 -11.57
N TYR A 97 -19.91 -12.55 -10.78
CA TYR A 97 -20.02 -11.09 -10.81
C TYR A 97 -18.68 -10.42 -10.47
N TYR A 98 -18.04 -10.88 -9.37
CA TYR A 98 -16.73 -10.41 -8.94
C TYR A 98 -15.70 -10.48 -10.07
N ASP A 99 -15.49 -11.66 -10.65
CA ASP A 99 -14.45 -11.90 -11.65
C ASP A 99 -14.67 -11.12 -12.96
N THR A 100 -15.93 -10.90 -13.35
CA THR A 100 -16.27 -10.24 -14.63
C THR A 100 -16.34 -8.72 -14.57
N HIS A 101 -16.49 -8.13 -13.38
CA HIS A 101 -16.65 -6.68 -13.17
C HIS A 101 -15.46 -6.05 -12.46
N LYS A 102 -14.23 -6.54 -12.68
CA LYS A 102 -13.01 -6.07 -11.98
C LYS A 102 -12.85 -4.54 -11.96
N LYS A 103 -13.14 -3.86 -13.08
CA LYS A 103 -13.00 -2.40 -13.21
C LYS A 103 -14.02 -1.57 -12.42
N GLU A 104 -15.08 -2.19 -11.92
CA GLU A 104 -16.13 -1.54 -11.14
C GLU A 104 -15.91 -1.69 -9.63
N ARG A 105 -14.91 -2.49 -9.22
CA ARG A 105 -14.56 -2.66 -7.82
C ARG A 105 -13.90 -1.38 -7.30
N VAL A 106 -14.25 -1.00 -6.08
CA VAL A 106 -13.63 0.11 -5.35
C VAL A 106 -12.99 -0.39 -4.08
N LYS A 107 -11.89 0.22 -3.67
CA LYS A 107 -11.31 0.00 -2.34
C LYS A 107 -12.14 0.76 -1.32
N LEU A 108 -12.53 0.11 -0.23
CA LEU A 108 -13.21 0.79 0.88
C LEU A 108 -12.22 1.45 1.86
N TRP A 109 -10.96 1.02 1.84
CA TRP A 109 -9.84 1.61 2.58
C TRP A 109 -8.52 1.30 1.85
N ASP A 110 -7.43 1.97 2.20
CA ASP A 110 -6.15 1.89 1.47
C ASP A 110 -5.60 0.46 1.31
N SER A 111 -5.67 -0.34 2.37
CA SER A 111 -5.19 -1.73 2.40
C SER A 111 -6.23 -2.76 1.99
N ASP A 112 -7.36 -2.34 1.41
CA ASP A 112 -8.39 -3.26 0.92
C ASP A 112 -7.86 -4.07 -0.26
N SER A 113 -7.66 -5.37 -0.02
CA SER A 113 -7.11 -6.30 -1.00
C SER A 113 -8.17 -7.08 -1.78
N SER A 114 -9.46 -6.91 -1.46
CA SER A 114 -10.54 -7.65 -2.12
C SER A 114 -11.52 -6.73 -2.84
N GLY A 115 -11.70 -5.50 -2.33
CA GLY A 115 -12.60 -4.53 -2.92
C GLY A 115 -14.07 -4.77 -2.61
N ALA A 116 -14.87 -3.77 -2.98
CA ALA A 116 -16.32 -3.78 -2.89
C ALA A 116 -16.95 -3.30 -4.19
N PHE A 117 -18.23 -3.63 -4.38
CA PHE A 117 -19.08 -2.97 -5.36
C PHE A 117 -20.03 -2.00 -4.66
N VAL A 118 -20.32 -0.88 -5.30
CA VAL A 118 -21.20 0.16 -4.76
C VAL A 118 -22.51 0.17 -5.54
N PHE A 119 -23.61 0.05 -4.81
CA PHE A 119 -24.96 0.09 -5.31
C PHE A 119 -25.70 1.23 -4.61
N LYS A 120 -25.71 2.41 -5.24
CA LYS A 120 -26.27 3.65 -4.69
C LYS A 120 -25.59 4.05 -3.37
N ASP A 121 -26.18 3.71 -2.23
CA ASP A 121 -25.75 4.04 -0.87
C ASP A 121 -25.27 2.80 -0.08
N VAL A 122 -25.09 1.67 -0.76
CA VAL A 122 -24.67 0.41 -0.15
C VAL A 122 -23.41 -0.11 -0.80
N SER A 123 -22.42 -0.49 0.01
CA SER A 123 -21.25 -1.25 -0.44
C SER A 123 -21.46 -2.74 -0.19
N VAL A 124 -20.96 -3.57 -1.10
CA VAL A 124 -20.90 -5.03 -0.96
C VAL A 124 -19.43 -5.44 -1.04
N TRP A 125 -18.79 -5.58 0.12
CA TRP A 125 -17.39 -5.96 0.24
C TRP A 125 -17.22 -7.49 0.23
N TYR A 126 -16.19 -7.97 -0.43
CA TYR A 126 -15.94 -9.40 -0.62
C TYR A 126 -14.88 -9.89 0.36
N SER A 127 -15.22 -10.85 1.22
CA SER A 127 -14.22 -11.57 2.01
C SER A 127 -13.70 -12.76 1.21
N ILE A 128 -12.55 -12.59 0.55
CA ILE A 128 -11.88 -13.66 -0.20
C ILE A 128 -10.59 -14.03 0.52
N ARG A 129 -10.38 -15.33 0.77
CA ARG A 129 -9.15 -15.89 1.34
C ARG A 129 -8.75 -17.11 0.54
N ASP A 130 -7.48 -17.21 0.16
CA ASP A 130 -6.96 -18.32 -0.66
C ASP A 130 -7.85 -18.62 -1.87
N THR A 131 -8.25 -17.58 -2.61
CA THR A 131 -9.17 -17.62 -3.77
C THR A 131 -10.62 -18.05 -3.50
N THR A 132 -10.95 -18.37 -2.24
CA THR A 132 -12.28 -18.81 -1.82
C THR A 132 -13.10 -17.64 -1.30
N LEU A 133 -14.33 -17.49 -1.78
CA LEU A 133 -15.30 -16.54 -1.22
C LEU A 133 -15.84 -17.06 0.12
N HIS A 134 -15.54 -16.35 1.21
CA HIS A 134 -16.02 -16.65 2.56
C HIS A 134 -17.36 -15.98 2.86
N SER A 135 -17.47 -14.68 2.59
CA SER A 135 -18.67 -13.91 2.88
C SER A 135 -18.77 -12.65 2.02
N LEU A 136 -19.97 -12.08 1.96
CA LEU A 136 -20.21 -10.73 1.48
C LEU A 136 -20.67 -9.86 2.65
N SER A 137 -20.04 -8.71 2.83
CA SER A 137 -20.41 -7.73 3.86
C SER A 137 -21.11 -6.54 3.21
N LEU A 138 -22.35 -6.30 3.62
CA LEU A 138 -23.16 -5.19 3.15
C LEU A 138 -23.20 -4.10 4.23
N SER A 139 -22.94 -2.86 3.83
CA SER A 139 -22.95 -1.71 4.75
C SER A 139 -23.30 -0.42 4.01
N ALA A 140 -23.54 0.66 4.75
CA ALA A 140 -23.59 1.99 4.16
C ALA A 140 -22.30 2.27 3.39
N TYR A 141 -22.43 2.78 2.17
CA TYR A 141 -21.31 3.33 1.43
C TYR A 141 -21.27 4.84 1.66
N GLU A 142 -20.17 5.30 2.23
CA GLU A 142 -19.81 6.70 2.27
C GLU A 142 -18.68 6.88 1.26
N GLU A 143 -18.90 7.75 0.27
CA GLU A 143 -17.85 8.06 -0.69
C GLU A 143 -16.66 8.63 0.08
N PRO A 144 -15.46 8.05 -0.08
CA PRO A 144 -14.30 8.51 0.65
C PRO A 144 -14.09 9.99 0.32
N VAL A 145 -14.04 10.81 1.36
CA VAL A 145 -13.68 12.22 1.20
C VAL A 145 -12.24 12.22 0.73
N VAL A 146 -12.02 12.52 -0.55
CA VAL A 146 -10.68 12.79 -1.08
C VAL A 146 -10.25 14.10 -0.45
N GLU A 147 -9.59 14.04 0.70
CA GLU A 147 -8.96 15.21 1.29
C GLU A 147 -8.01 15.79 0.25
N SER A 148 -8.25 17.03 -0.15
CA SER A 148 -7.33 17.74 -1.02
C SER A 148 -6.08 18.03 -0.20
N VAL A 149 -5.08 17.15 -0.32
CA VAL A 149 -3.82 17.30 0.37
C VAL A 149 -3.06 18.46 -0.26
N GLU A 150 -2.76 19.50 0.53
CA GLU A 150 -1.92 20.61 0.08
C GLU A 150 -0.45 20.17 0.02
N ILE A 151 0.02 19.92 -1.20
CA ILE A 151 1.41 19.52 -1.47
C ILE A 151 2.30 20.73 -1.71
N LEU A 152 3.57 20.61 -1.33
CA LEU A 152 4.59 21.61 -1.58
C LEU A 152 4.92 21.71 -3.08
N PRO A 153 5.03 22.92 -3.63
CA PRO A 153 5.44 23.09 -5.02
C PRO A 153 6.93 22.76 -5.18
N LEU A 154 7.27 22.17 -6.33
CA LEU A 154 8.66 22.05 -6.76
C LEU A 154 9.25 23.45 -6.96
N GLU A 155 10.53 23.57 -6.64
CA GLU A 155 11.32 24.73 -7.03
C GLU A 155 11.62 24.69 -8.54
N ASP A 156 11.71 25.87 -9.17
CA ASP A 156 11.84 26.00 -10.63
C ASP A 156 13.02 25.22 -11.21
N ASP A 157 14.17 25.25 -10.53
CA ASP A 157 15.39 24.54 -10.93
C ASP A 157 15.23 23.02 -10.90
N PHE A 158 14.20 22.50 -10.24
CA PHE A 158 13.90 21.08 -10.10
C PHE A 158 12.61 20.65 -10.82
N ALA A 159 11.96 21.54 -11.58
CA ALA A 159 10.69 21.24 -12.25
C ALA A 159 10.74 19.98 -13.15
N TYR A 160 11.92 19.63 -13.67
CA TYR A 160 12.13 18.42 -14.47
C TYR A 160 11.90 17.11 -13.69
N LEU A 161 12.00 17.12 -12.35
CA LEU A 161 11.74 15.94 -11.51
C LEU A 161 10.29 15.47 -11.61
N HIS A 162 9.36 16.37 -11.91
CA HIS A 162 7.98 15.99 -12.21
C HIS A 162 7.92 15.07 -13.45
N VAL A 163 8.70 15.37 -14.49
CA VAL A 163 8.77 14.55 -15.71
C VAL A 163 9.39 13.19 -15.40
N VAL A 164 10.48 13.16 -14.62
CA VAL A 164 11.13 11.90 -14.19
C VAL A 164 10.14 10.97 -13.48
N TRP A 165 9.34 11.51 -12.55
CA TRP A 165 8.30 10.74 -11.86
C TRP A 165 7.18 10.27 -12.78
N GLN A 166 6.69 11.13 -13.68
CA GLN A 166 5.64 10.74 -14.62
C GLN A 166 6.10 9.65 -15.58
N ASP A 167 7.34 9.71 -16.07
CA ASP A 167 7.92 8.70 -16.94
C ASP A 167 8.09 7.37 -16.18
N TRP A 168 8.55 7.42 -14.92
CA TRP A 168 8.71 6.21 -14.11
C TRP A 168 7.37 5.56 -13.78
N LYS A 169 6.39 6.35 -13.36
CA LYS A 169 5.01 5.92 -13.14
C LYS A 169 4.43 5.27 -14.40
N THR A 170 4.55 5.93 -15.55
CA THR A 170 4.03 5.42 -16.82
C THR A 170 4.68 4.09 -17.20
N ALA A 171 5.99 3.93 -16.97
CA ALA A 171 6.68 2.67 -17.23
C ALA A 171 6.20 1.54 -16.31
N ILE A 172 5.98 1.82 -15.02
CA ILE A 172 5.44 0.85 -14.07
C ILE A 172 4.02 0.45 -14.46
N GLU A 173 3.16 1.40 -14.82
CA GLU A 173 1.75 1.17 -15.21
C GLU A 173 1.59 0.36 -16.51
N GLN A 174 2.64 0.22 -17.31
CA GLN A 174 2.63 -0.69 -18.47
C GLN A 174 2.68 -2.16 -18.05
N VAL A 175 3.12 -2.45 -16.82
CA VAL A 175 3.30 -3.81 -16.31
C VAL A 175 2.38 -4.10 -15.13
N ILE A 176 2.22 -3.13 -14.21
CA ILE A 176 1.49 -3.27 -12.96
C ILE A 176 0.28 -2.34 -13.00
N ASP A 177 -0.92 -2.91 -12.89
CA ASP A 177 -2.15 -2.13 -12.77
C ASP A 177 -2.12 -1.22 -11.54
N SER A 178 -2.64 0.00 -11.66
CA SER A 178 -2.69 0.97 -10.55
C SER A 178 -3.57 0.54 -9.38
N ASP A 179 -4.41 -0.49 -9.55
CA ASP A 179 -5.21 -1.09 -8.48
C ASP A 179 -4.46 -2.17 -7.68
N ASN A 180 -3.29 -2.61 -8.18
CA ASN A 180 -2.47 -3.62 -7.55
C ASN A 180 -2.11 -3.23 -6.11
N ARG A 181 -2.15 -4.19 -5.20
CA ARG A 181 -1.84 -3.99 -3.77
C ARG A 181 -0.48 -3.32 -3.55
N TYR A 182 0.52 -3.69 -4.34
CA TYR A 182 1.89 -3.19 -4.22
C TYR A 182 2.16 -1.95 -5.07
N TYR A 183 1.15 -1.46 -5.81
CA TYR A 183 1.19 -0.12 -6.41
C TYR A 183 0.94 0.92 -5.31
N ASN A 184 2.01 1.32 -4.64
CA ASN A 184 2.02 2.08 -3.39
C ASN A 184 2.29 3.59 -3.57
N LEU A 185 2.00 4.15 -4.75
CA LEU A 185 2.17 5.59 -5.00
C LEU A 185 1.28 6.44 -4.09
N THR A 186 1.79 7.58 -3.62
CA THR A 186 1.00 8.60 -2.92
C THR A 186 1.36 10.01 -3.42
N HIS A 187 0.65 11.02 -2.90
CA HIS A 187 0.88 12.41 -3.22
C HIS A 187 2.31 12.86 -2.84
N GLY A 188 2.79 13.96 -3.45
CA GLY A 188 4.05 14.59 -3.05
C GLY A 188 4.02 15.16 -1.63
N LEU A 189 5.16 15.63 -1.13
CA LEU A 189 5.30 16.09 0.26
C LEU A 189 4.36 17.22 0.65
N THR A 190 3.82 17.13 1.85
CA THR A 190 3.21 18.26 2.55
C THR A 190 4.24 19.01 3.38
N GLN A 191 3.90 20.24 3.79
CA GLN A 191 4.75 21.00 4.72
C GLN A 191 4.91 20.30 6.08
N GLU A 192 3.87 19.62 6.55
CA GLU A 192 3.89 18.87 7.80
C GLU A 192 4.88 17.69 7.73
N GLN A 193 4.82 16.90 6.66
CA GLN A 193 5.77 15.80 6.44
C GLN A 193 7.22 16.29 6.38
N LEU A 194 7.46 17.39 5.67
CA LEU A 194 8.81 17.98 5.61
C LEU A 194 9.31 18.41 6.99
N ASN A 195 8.48 19.14 7.75
CA ASN A 195 8.85 19.62 9.09
C ASN A 195 9.14 18.47 10.06
N LEU A 196 8.37 17.38 10.00
CA LEU A 196 8.57 16.22 10.87
C LEU A 196 9.93 15.56 10.59
N VAL A 197 10.22 15.29 9.32
CA VAL A 197 11.49 14.67 8.92
C VAL A 197 12.69 15.58 9.22
N GLU A 198 12.58 16.89 8.96
CA GLU A 198 13.65 17.85 9.30
C GLU A 198 13.89 17.97 10.82
N ALA A 199 12.85 17.76 11.64
CA ALA A 199 12.98 17.76 13.09
C ALA A 199 13.66 16.48 13.63
N GLU A 200 13.49 15.33 12.95
CA GLU A 200 14.15 14.08 13.34
C GLU A 200 15.62 14.02 12.88
N LEU A 201 15.96 14.70 11.78
CA LEU A 201 17.32 14.79 11.23
C LEU A 201 18.06 16.06 11.69
N GLU A 202 18.07 16.39 12.99
CA GLU A 202 18.68 17.64 13.49
C GLU A 202 20.15 17.83 13.08
N GLU A 203 20.89 16.73 12.89
CA GLU A 203 22.32 16.75 12.55
C GLU A 203 22.60 16.90 11.05
N ILE A 204 21.59 16.69 10.19
CA ILE A 204 21.77 16.65 8.73
C ILE A 204 20.76 17.53 8.02
N LYS A 205 21.29 18.40 7.17
CA LYS A 205 20.48 19.11 6.21
C LYS A 205 20.15 18.21 5.03
N LEU A 206 18.88 17.86 4.88
CA LEU A 206 18.40 17.15 3.70
C LEU A 206 18.73 17.93 2.40
N PRO A 207 19.22 17.25 1.36
CA PRO A 207 19.54 17.88 0.09
C PRO A 207 18.26 18.35 -0.61
N LEU A 208 18.28 19.59 -1.12
CA LEU A 208 17.15 20.16 -1.87
C LEU A 208 16.71 19.27 -3.03
N HIS A 209 17.67 18.56 -3.63
CA HIS A 209 17.42 17.65 -4.73
C HIS A 209 16.51 16.48 -4.32
N LEU A 210 16.81 15.83 -3.19
CA LEU A 210 15.98 14.74 -2.65
C LEU A 210 14.63 15.26 -2.17
N ILE A 211 14.59 16.42 -1.50
CA ILE A 211 13.33 17.05 -1.09
C ILE A 211 12.44 17.30 -2.32
N ASN A 212 12.97 17.91 -3.38
CA ASN A 212 12.18 18.20 -4.58
C ASN A 212 11.81 16.92 -5.36
N PHE A 213 12.59 15.85 -5.26
CA PHE A 213 12.20 14.54 -5.77
C PHE A 213 10.94 14.04 -5.05
N TYR A 214 10.87 14.15 -3.73
CA TYR A 214 9.69 13.74 -2.97
C TYR A 214 8.51 14.72 -3.06
N LYS A 215 8.75 16.00 -3.35
CA LYS A 215 7.67 16.95 -3.70
C LYS A 215 6.98 16.55 -5.02
N ALA A 216 7.71 15.94 -5.94
CA ALA A 216 7.17 15.48 -7.22
C ALA A 216 6.34 14.20 -7.11
N GLY A 217 6.68 13.30 -6.19
CA GLY A 217 5.96 12.08 -5.90
C GLY A 217 6.53 11.38 -4.66
N ASN A 218 5.71 10.60 -3.97
CA ASN A 218 6.13 9.82 -2.81
C ASN A 218 5.45 8.44 -2.84
N VAL A 219 5.85 7.55 -1.94
CA VAL A 219 5.26 6.21 -1.80
C VAL A 219 4.79 5.96 -0.38
N LYS A 220 3.86 5.02 -0.21
CA LYS A 220 3.47 4.46 1.08
C LYS A 220 4.37 3.26 1.38
N TRP A 221 4.73 3.08 2.65
CA TRP A 221 5.48 1.89 3.06
C TRP A 221 4.60 0.64 2.93
N ASP A 222 5.15 -0.45 2.42
CA ASP A 222 4.52 -1.77 2.43
C ASP A 222 5.47 -2.79 3.06
N ALA A 223 4.96 -3.63 3.96
CA ALA A 223 5.76 -4.59 4.71
C ALA A 223 6.32 -5.76 3.88
N VAL A 224 5.87 -5.93 2.64
CA VAL A 224 6.25 -7.05 1.76
C VAL A 224 7.10 -6.58 0.56
N THR A 225 6.61 -5.64 -0.26
CA THR A 225 7.33 -5.15 -1.45
C THR A 225 6.71 -3.86 -2.02
N SER A 226 7.41 -3.17 -2.93
CA SER A 226 6.97 -1.97 -3.63
C SER A 226 7.06 -2.12 -5.15
N ALA A 227 6.04 -1.65 -5.89
CA ALA A 227 6.14 -1.53 -7.35
C ALA A 227 7.17 -0.47 -7.78
N PHE A 228 7.34 0.57 -6.96
CA PHE A 228 8.33 1.61 -7.11
C PHE A 228 9.64 1.16 -6.47
N SER A 229 10.41 0.39 -7.24
CA SER A 229 11.68 -0.22 -6.83
C SER A 229 12.73 -0.14 -7.94
N ILE A 230 13.99 -0.15 -7.54
CA ILE A 230 15.17 0.04 -8.39
C ILE A 230 16.03 -1.21 -8.33
N HIS A 231 16.37 -1.76 -9.50
CA HIS A 231 17.24 -2.93 -9.59
C HIS A 231 18.69 -2.49 -9.81
N VAL A 232 19.59 -2.88 -8.91
CA VAL A 232 21.03 -2.56 -8.97
C VAL A 232 21.82 -3.81 -8.62
N ASN A 233 22.80 -4.15 -9.45
CA ASN A 233 23.76 -5.24 -9.20
C ASN A 233 23.15 -6.59 -8.77
N GLY A 234 21.94 -6.92 -9.26
CA GLY A 234 21.25 -8.18 -8.97
C GLY A 234 20.28 -8.12 -7.80
N TRP A 235 20.13 -6.95 -7.15
CA TRP A 235 19.25 -6.74 -6.00
C TRP A 235 18.18 -5.70 -6.31
N ASP A 236 17.02 -5.86 -5.68
CA ASP A 236 15.91 -4.91 -5.77
C ASP A 236 15.85 -4.06 -4.50
N TYR A 237 15.74 -2.74 -4.69
CA TYR A 237 15.64 -1.75 -3.64
C TYR A 237 14.31 -1.00 -3.75
N ASP A 238 13.45 -1.15 -2.75
CA ASP A 238 12.17 -0.46 -2.68
C ASP A 238 12.39 1.00 -2.31
N LEU A 239 11.75 1.93 -3.04
CA LEU A 239 11.80 3.34 -2.68
C LEU A 239 11.23 3.54 -1.28
N LEU A 240 11.98 4.23 -0.42
CA LEU A 240 11.52 4.58 0.92
C LEU A 240 10.47 5.67 0.84
N PRO A 241 9.41 5.61 1.65
CA PRO A 241 8.62 6.79 1.96
C PRO A 241 9.49 7.87 2.60
N PHE A 242 9.25 9.13 2.28
CA PHE A 242 10.05 10.23 2.82
C PHE A 242 10.12 10.27 4.36
N ASP A 243 9.03 9.91 5.04
CA ASP A 243 8.95 9.86 6.51
C ASP A 243 9.72 8.68 7.13
N ARG A 244 10.19 7.71 6.33
CA ARG A 244 11.05 6.62 6.79
C ARG A 244 12.53 6.96 6.76
N ILE A 245 12.93 7.98 6.01
CA ILE A 245 14.35 8.34 5.84
C ILE A 245 15.06 8.56 7.18
N PRO A 246 14.49 9.26 8.19
CA PRO A 246 15.17 9.45 9.47
C PRO A 246 15.48 8.14 10.18
N HIS A 247 14.48 7.24 10.25
CA HIS A 247 14.63 5.94 10.90
C HIS A 247 15.73 5.10 10.25
N GLU A 248 15.70 4.97 8.91
CA GLU A 248 16.70 4.18 8.20
C GLU A 248 18.09 4.83 8.25
N TRP A 249 18.16 6.16 8.26
CA TRP A 249 19.43 6.87 8.42
C TRP A 249 20.03 6.62 9.81
N GLU A 250 19.22 6.70 10.87
CA GLU A 250 19.63 6.41 12.25
C GLU A 250 20.14 4.97 12.38
N MET A 251 19.43 3.99 11.82
CA MET A 251 19.86 2.58 11.77
C MET A 251 21.24 2.40 11.11
N ILE A 252 21.52 3.13 10.03
CA ILE A 252 22.84 3.13 9.38
C ILE A 252 23.90 3.79 10.27
N GLN A 253 23.55 4.90 10.94
CA GLN A 253 24.48 5.60 11.81
C GLN A 253 24.80 4.86 13.11
N GLU A 254 23.90 4.00 13.61
CA GLU A 254 24.21 3.13 14.75
C GLU A 254 25.38 2.18 14.47
N LEU A 255 25.63 1.89 13.18
CA LEU A 255 26.78 1.10 12.71
C LEU A 255 28.00 1.95 12.40
N PHE A 256 27.87 3.28 12.42
CA PHE A 256 28.96 4.21 12.18
C PHE A 256 29.68 4.55 13.49
N ASP A 257 30.96 4.22 13.56
CA ASP A 257 31.86 4.63 14.65
C ASP A 257 32.94 5.57 14.09
N GLU A 258 32.98 6.80 14.61
CA GLU A 258 33.96 7.83 14.23
C GLU A 258 35.40 7.47 14.64
N GLU A 259 35.55 6.63 15.67
CA GLU A 259 36.84 6.16 16.17
C GLU A 259 37.30 4.87 15.46
N GLU A 260 36.39 4.16 14.78
CA GLU A 260 36.69 2.96 14.00
C GLU A 260 37.18 3.33 12.61
N GLU A 261 38.49 3.21 12.40
CA GLU A 261 39.08 3.24 11.07
C GLU A 261 39.09 1.82 10.48
N ILE A 262 38.37 1.63 9.37
CA ILE A 262 38.54 0.42 8.55
C ILE A 262 39.98 0.34 8.01
N ASP A 263 40.49 -0.88 7.87
CA ASP A 263 41.85 -1.11 7.39
C ASP A 263 42.00 -0.70 5.91
N GLU A 264 43.24 -0.46 5.47
CA GLU A 264 43.51 0.02 4.11
C GLU A 264 43.11 -1.00 3.02
N GLU A 265 43.13 -2.31 3.29
CA GLU A 265 42.71 -3.34 2.32
C GLU A 265 41.18 -3.29 2.11
N THR A 266 40.42 -2.99 3.16
CA THR A 266 38.98 -2.72 3.06
C THR A 266 38.71 -1.39 2.35
N LYS A 267 39.43 -0.32 2.67
CA LYS A 267 39.30 0.99 1.99
C LYS A 267 39.59 0.89 0.50
N ASP A 268 40.58 0.09 0.09
CA ASP A 268 40.94 -0.11 -1.32
C ASP A 268 39.81 -0.77 -2.15
N GLN A 269 38.81 -1.38 -1.50
CA GLN A 269 37.62 -1.94 -2.15
C GLN A 269 36.50 -0.91 -2.34
N PHE A 270 36.62 0.27 -1.73
CA PHE A 270 35.63 1.33 -1.89
C PHE A 270 35.90 2.13 -3.16
N ASP A 271 34.83 2.61 -3.81
CA ASP A 271 34.98 3.52 -4.94
C ASP A 271 35.69 4.80 -4.49
N ALA A 272 36.75 5.19 -5.20
CA ALA A 272 37.56 6.38 -4.90
C ALA A 272 36.76 7.68 -4.88
N LYS A 273 35.55 7.70 -5.46
CA LYS A 273 34.59 8.82 -5.41
C LYS A 273 33.96 9.01 -4.03
N LEU A 274 34.08 8.03 -3.15
CA LEU A 274 33.48 8.04 -1.82
C LEU A 274 34.44 8.61 -0.79
N LYS A 275 33.90 9.40 0.14
CA LYS A 275 34.59 9.78 1.37
C LYS A 275 34.02 8.93 2.49
N CYS A 276 34.72 7.87 2.87
CA CYS A 276 34.27 6.96 3.91
C CYS A 276 35.48 6.43 4.68
N ASN A 277 35.43 6.54 6.00
CA ASN A 277 36.48 6.11 6.91
C ASN A 277 36.01 5.02 7.89
N SER A 278 34.73 4.64 7.84
CA SER A 278 34.07 3.67 8.73
C SER A 278 33.02 2.87 7.92
N TYR A 279 32.02 2.27 8.57
CA TYR A 279 30.97 1.48 7.90
C TYR A 279 30.16 2.29 6.86
N ALA A 280 29.87 3.55 7.19
CA ALA A 280 29.12 4.52 6.38
C ALA A 280 29.71 5.93 6.53
N ASN A 281 29.04 6.94 5.98
CA ASN A 281 29.30 8.36 6.23
C ASN A 281 27.98 9.03 6.64
N LYS A 282 28.02 9.93 7.62
CA LYS A 282 26.86 10.72 8.05
C LYS A 282 26.13 11.38 6.86
N GLY A 283 26.86 11.93 5.90
CA GLY A 283 26.33 12.54 4.68
C GLY A 283 25.68 11.58 3.69
N TRP A 284 25.56 10.29 3.97
CA TRP A 284 24.88 9.33 3.11
C TRP A 284 23.44 9.12 3.57
N ILE A 285 22.49 9.59 2.77
CA ILE A 285 21.07 9.65 3.15
C ILE A 285 20.31 8.54 2.41
N PRO A 286 19.69 7.58 3.09
CA PRO A 286 18.96 6.50 2.43
C PRO A 286 17.72 7.02 1.72
N PHE A 287 17.45 6.48 0.53
CA PHE A 287 16.21 6.74 -0.19
C PHE A 287 15.57 5.46 -0.76
N ALA A 288 16.26 4.32 -0.71
CA ALA A 288 15.69 3.01 -1.03
C ALA A 288 16.31 1.91 -0.16
N GLU A 289 15.54 0.86 0.14
CA GLU A 289 15.93 -0.26 1.01
C GLU A 289 15.82 -1.61 0.30
N GLY A 290 16.76 -2.52 0.58
CA GLY A 290 16.73 -3.92 0.17
C GLY A 290 16.04 -4.85 1.19
N ARG A 291 15.57 -4.29 2.32
CA ARG A 291 14.90 -4.99 3.45
C ARG A 291 15.76 -6.01 4.21
N ASN A 292 17.05 -6.03 3.97
CA ASN A 292 18.06 -6.92 4.56
C ASN A 292 19.26 -6.14 5.13
N GLY A 293 19.09 -4.83 5.36
CA GLY A 293 20.17 -3.91 5.74
C GLY A 293 20.96 -3.35 4.55
N ASP A 294 20.57 -3.68 3.31
CA ASP A 294 21.13 -3.06 2.11
C ASP A 294 20.35 -1.80 1.74
N TYR A 295 21.03 -0.78 1.24
CA TYR A 295 20.43 0.51 0.91
C TYR A 295 21.00 1.12 -0.37
N LEU A 296 20.17 1.95 -1.02
CA LEU A 296 20.66 2.98 -1.93
C LEU A 296 20.65 4.33 -1.20
N LEU A 297 21.80 5.00 -1.25
CA LEU A 297 22.06 6.22 -0.50
C LEU A 297 22.36 7.38 -1.44
N PHE A 298 21.85 8.56 -1.10
CA PHE A 298 22.19 9.83 -1.73
C PHE A 298 23.42 10.40 -1.04
N ASP A 299 24.51 10.61 -1.79
CA ASP A 299 25.77 11.08 -1.24
C ASP A 299 25.82 12.62 -1.18
N THR A 300 25.83 13.18 0.04
CA THR A 300 25.99 14.62 0.26
C THR A 300 27.41 15.03 0.68
N ASP A 301 28.31 14.07 0.86
CA ASP A 301 29.69 14.30 1.28
C ASP A 301 30.66 13.41 0.48
N PRO A 302 30.72 13.57 -0.85
CA PRO A 302 31.60 12.77 -1.70
C PRO A 302 33.08 13.10 -1.49
N SER A 303 33.97 12.27 -2.05
CA SER A 303 35.39 12.61 -2.16
C SER A 303 35.64 13.73 -3.18
N GLN A 304 36.90 14.16 -3.32
CA GLN A 304 37.29 15.16 -4.32
C GLN A 304 37.08 14.71 -5.78
N THR A 305 36.99 13.39 -6.02
CA THR A 305 36.75 12.82 -7.36
C THR A 305 35.30 12.41 -7.57
N GLY A 306 34.48 12.44 -6.51
CA GLY A 306 33.05 12.18 -6.56
C GLY A 306 32.22 13.43 -6.87
N GLY A 307 30.92 13.21 -7.06
CA GLY A 307 29.94 14.27 -7.32
C GLY A 307 28.88 14.32 -6.22
N TYR A 308 28.48 15.53 -5.80
CA TYR A 308 27.37 15.69 -4.86
C TYR A 308 26.09 15.15 -5.49
N GLY A 309 25.38 14.28 -4.76
CA GLY A 309 24.17 13.61 -5.23
C GLY A 309 24.40 12.37 -6.08
N GLN A 310 25.63 11.87 -6.15
CA GLN A 310 25.88 10.53 -6.67
C GLN A 310 25.19 9.48 -5.79
N ILE A 311 24.82 8.35 -6.39
CA ILE A 311 24.10 7.29 -5.70
C ILE A 311 25.06 6.17 -5.31
N ILE A 312 25.00 5.78 -4.05
CA ILE A 312 25.82 4.72 -3.47
C ILE A 312 24.95 3.49 -3.25
N GLU A 313 25.48 2.32 -3.57
CA GLU A 313 24.95 1.05 -3.07
C GLU A 313 25.74 0.64 -1.82
N LEU A 314 25.02 0.56 -0.70
CA LEU A 314 25.51 0.04 0.57
C LEU A 314 24.97 -1.38 0.74
N GLN A 315 25.83 -2.38 0.54
CA GLN A 315 25.51 -3.77 0.86
C GLN A 315 26.09 -4.12 2.24
N ASN A 316 25.24 -4.59 3.13
CA ASN A 316 25.55 -4.91 4.53
C ASN A 316 26.65 -5.98 4.63
N GLU A 317 26.56 -7.04 3.82
CA GLU A 317 27.47 -8.19 3.92
C GLU A 317 28.68 -8.16 2.97
N ALA A 318 28.66 -7.28 1.95
CA ALA A 318 29.69 -7.31 0.90
C ALA A 318 30.97 -6.56 1.26
N TRP A 319 30.96 -5.69 2.29
CA TRP A 319 32.07 -4.78 2.64
C TRP A 319 32.67 -4.01 1.46
N THR A 320 31.91 -3.86 0.37
CA THR A 320 32.19 -2.99 -0.77
C THR A 320 31.25 -1.80 -0.73
N ARG A 321 31.72 -0.63 -1.19
CA ARG A 321 30.91 0.59 -1.33
C ARG A 321 31.13 1.14 -2.72
N MET A 322 30.06 1.25 -3.52
CA MET A 322 30.18 1.59 -4.94
C MET A 322 29.26 2.74 -5.31
N VAL A 323 29.75 3.63 -6.16
CA VAL A 323 28.90 4.62 -6.82
C VAL A 323 28.21 3.95 -8.02
N VAL A 324 26.90 3.77 -7.95
CA VAL A 324 26.11 3.06 -8.96
C VAL A 324 25.46 4.00 -9.98
N ALA A 325 25.28 5.27 -9.64
CA ALA A 325 24.82 6.32 -10.56
C ALA A 325 25.41 7.68 -10.19
N GLN A 326 25.50 8.60 -11.15
CA GLN A 326 25.96 9.98 -10.92
C GLN A 326 24.85 10.89 -10.40
N SER A 327 23.58 10.51 -10.56
CA SER A 327 22.43 11.21 -10.00
C SER A 327 21.24 10.28 -9.82
N LEU A 328 20.23 10.76 -9.09
CA LEU A 328 18.97 10.05 -8.87
C LEU A 328 18.21 9.80 -10.17
N GLU A 329 18.14 10.78 -11.07
CA GLU A 329 17.43 10.66 -12.35
C GLU A 329 18.11 9.67 -13.28
N GLU A 330 19.45 9.68 -13.34
CA GLU A 330 20.17 8.69 -14.13
C GLU A 330 19.78 7.28 -13.68
N LEU A 331 19.71 7.06 -12.36
CA LEU A 331 19.28 5.79 -11.79
C LEU A 331 17.82 5.45 -12.12
N ILE A 332 16.90 6.41 -12.00
CA ILE A 332 15.48 6.20 -12.36
C ILE A 332 15.32 5.89 -13.85
N TYR A 333 16.02 6.58 -14.75
CA TYR A 333 15.95 6.28 -16.19
C TYR A 333 16.57 4.93 -16.55
N ARG A 334 17.58 4.46 -15.81
CA ARG A 334 18.06 3.07 -15.92
C ARG A 334 16.99 2.09 -15.46
N ALA A 335 16.29 2.36 -14.35
CA ALA A 335 15.18 1.53 -13.89
C ALA A 335 14.05 1.47 -14.94
N ILE A 336 13.65 2.61 -15.53
CA ILE A 336 12.67 2.68 -16.62
C ILE A 336 13.12 1.82 -17.82
N SER A 337 14.39 1.95 -18.22
CA SER A 337 14.94 1.19 -19.34
C SER A 337 14.91 -0.32 -19.08
N SER A 338 15.20 -0.75 -17.84
CA SER A 338 15.13 -2.15 -17.41
C SER A 338 13.70 -2.71 -17.51
N ILE A 339 12.69 -1.95 -17.07
CA ILE A 339 11.27 -2.33 -17.18
C ILE A 339 10.88 -2.56 -18.65
N GLN A 340 11.30 -1.67 -19.54
CA GLN A 340 10.97 -1.74 -20.98
C GLN A 340 11.68 -2.89 -21.72
N GLN A 341 12.79 -3.41 -21.17
CA GLN A 341 13.57 -4.51 -21.75
C GLN A 341 13.12 -5.90 -21.25
N GLU A 342 11.88 -6.01 -20.76
CA GLU A 342 11.26 -7.26 -20.29
C GLU A 342 11.98 -7.93 -19.11
N GLN A 343 12.75 -7.18 -18.31
CA GLN A 343 13.18 -7.63 -16.97
C GLN A 343 12.00 -7.60 -15.96
N ALA A 344 10.78 -7.93 -16.41
CA ALA A 344 9.57 -8.00 -15.59
C ALA A 344 9.60 -9.16 -14.58
N GLU A 345 10.65 -10.00 -14.60
CA GLU A 345 10.83 -11.08 -13.65
C GLU A 345 10.86 -10.57 -12.20
N LYS A 346 11.41 -9.36 -11.96
CA LYS A 346 11.36 -8.69 -10.65
C LYS A 346 9.94 -8.41 -10.17
N TYR A 347 9.00 -8.18 -11.09
CA TYR A 347 7.60 -7.91 -10.77
C TYR A 347 6.73 -9.16 -10.70
N LYS A 348 7.30 -10.35 -10.94
CA LYS A 348 6.54 -11.61 -10.91
C LYS A 348 5.77 -11.78 -9.60
N PHE A 349 6.42 -11.58 -8.46
CA PHE A 349 5.76 -11.68 -7.16
C PHE A 349 4.61 -10.68 -7.03
N ILE A 350 4.81 -9.43 -7.45
CA ILE A 350 3.79 -8.37 -7.42
C ILE A 350 2.59 -8.71 -8.31
N LEU A 351 2.84 -9.28 -9.49
CA LEU A 351 1.79 -9.69 -10.42
C LEU A 351 1.01 -10.90 -9.91
N GLU A 352 1.69 -11.87 -9.29
CA GLU A 352 1.07 -13.09 -8.75
C GLU A 352 0.29 -12.85 -7.45
N ASN A 353 0.70 -11.86 -6.63
CA ASN A 353 0.17 -11.68 -5.26
C ASN A 353 -0.51 -10.31 -5.03
N GLY A 354 -0.37 -9.38 -5.97
CA GLY A 354 -0.88 -8.02 -5.84
C GLY A 354 -2.19 -7.75 -6.57
N ALA A 355 -2.72 -8.73 -7.30
CA ALA A 355 -3.94 -8.57 -8.07
C ALA A 355 -5.14 -8.20 -7.16
N PHE A 356 -5.78 -7.08 -7.50
CA PHE A 356 -7.10 -6.71 -7.02
C PHE A 356 -8.20 -7.55 -7.65
#